data_AF-A0A2G8JDV5-F1
#
_entry.id   AF-A0A2G8JDV5-F1
#
_cell.length_a   1.000
_cell.length_b   1.000
_cell.length_c   1.000
_cell.angle_alpha   90.00
_cell.angle_beta   90.00
_cell.angle_gamma   90.00
#
_symmetry.space_group_name_H-M   'P 1'
#
loop_
_entity.id
_entity.type
_entity.pdbx_description
1 polymer ?
#
loop_
_entity_poly.entity_id
_entity_poly.type
_entity_poly.pdbx_seq_one_letter_code
_entity_poly.pdbx_strand_id
1 'polypeptide(L)'
;TWYDFRLSWNPDDYDDLDYIELPLTEIWRPELILYERLSKHSDVSFQTETDIVKVRNTGKVEWVTIASTRTFCSICVKNFPKDKHTCDVTFTTWLHQDNE
;
A
#
# COMPACT_ATOMS: atom_id res chain seq x y z
N THR A 1 6.12 0.63 -3.02
CA THR A 1 6.59 1.31 -4.25
C THR A 1 6.15 0.50 -5.46
N TRP A 2 6.04 1.12 -6.63
CA TRP A 2 5.80 0.44 -7.90
C TRP A 2 6.49 1.18 -9.04
N TYR A 3 6.45 0.62 -10.25
CA TYR A 3 6.95 1.27 -11.46
C TYR A 3 5.81 1.52 -12.44
N ASP A 4 5.78 2.71 -13.03
CA ASP A 4 4.87 3.07 -14.12
C ASP A 4 5.70 3.72 -15.26
N PHE A 5 5.83 3.00 -16.38
CA PHE A 5 6.63 3.44 -17.52
C PHE A 5 6.06 4.71 -18.19
N ARG A 6 4.78 5.01 -17.98
CA ARG A 6 4.14 6.23 -18.53
C ARG A 6 4.56 7.49 -17.78
N LEU A 7 5.11 7.32 -16.57
CA LEU A 7 5.63 8.39 -15.74
C LEU A 7 7.16 8.51 -15.85
N SER A 8 7.78 7.89 -16.86
CA SER A 8 9.21 8.01 -17.11
C SER A 8 9.52 9.18 -18.05
N TRP A 9 10.63 9.88 -17.81
CA TRP A 9 11.12 10.95 -18.67
C TRP A 9 12.65 10.98 -18.68
N ASN A 10 13.23 11.63 -19.70
CA ASN A 10 14.65 11.91 -19.75
C ASN A 10 14.95 13.21 -18.99
N PRO A 11 15.78 13.21 -17.92
CA PRO A 11 16.08 14.42 -17.16
C PRO A 11 16.65 15.56 -18.01
N ASP A 12 17.45 15.23 -19.03
CA ASP A 12 18.07 16.22 -19.92
C ASP A 12 17.04 17.10 -20.66
N ASP A 13 15.82 16.59 -20.87
CA ASP A 13 14.73 17.33 -21.53
C ASP A 13 14.00 18.30 -20.56
N TYR A 14 14.30 18.22 -19.26
CA TYR A 14 13.58 18.91 -18.18
C TYR A 14 14.54 19.49 -17.12
N ASP A 15 15.67 20.09 -17.54
CA ASP A 15 16.66 20.72 -16.64
C ASP A 15 17.19 19.78 -15.54
N ASP A 16 17.56 18.55 -15.92
CA ASP A 16 18.09 17.50 -15.01
C ASP A 16 17.12 17.15 -13.86
N LEU A 17 15.81 17.26 -14.11
CA LEU A 17 14.79 16.96 -13.11
C LEU A 17 14.72 15.45 -12.82
N ASP A 18 15.23 15.03 -11.66
CA ASP A 18 15.27 13.61 -11.25
C ASP A 18 13.94 13.07 -10.71
N TYR A 19 13.11 13.94 -10.12
CA TYR A 19 11.84 13.54 -9.53
C TYR A 19 10.83 14.68 -9.47
N ILE A 20 9.55 14.31 -9.41
CA ILE A 20 8.43 15.21 -9.17
C ILE A 20 7.57 14.69 -8.02
N GLU A 21 6.77 15.59 -7.46
CA GLU A 21 5.76 15.28 -6.46
C GLU A 21 4.38 15.50 -7.06
N LEU A 22 3.52 14.48 -6.99
CA LEU A 22 2.18 14.53 -7.55
C LEU A 22 1.14 14.15 -6.49
N PRO A 23 -0.07 14.71 -6.53
CA PRO A 23 -1.17 14.17 -5.75
C PRO A 23 -1.43 12.71 -6.14
N LEU A 24 -1.64 11.83 -5.16
CA LEU A 24 -1.92 10.41 -5.41
C LEU A 24 -3.16 10.21 -6.28
N THR A 25 -4.11 11.15 -6.24
CA THR A 25 -5.36 11.12 -7.03
C THR A 25 -5.15 11.28 -8.53
N GLU A 26 -4.00 11.82 -8.96
CA GLU A 26 -3.68 12.06 -10.37
C GLU A 26 -2.99 10.87 -11.05
N ILE A 27 -2.62 9.84 -10.28
CA ILE A 27 -1.91 8.68 -10.80
C ILE A 27 -2.61 7.37 -10.43
N TRP A 28 -2.37 6.34 -11.22
CA TRP A 28 -2.80 5.00 -10.86
C TRP A 28 -2.06 4.51 -9.61
N ARG A 29 -2.77 3.77 -8.77
CA ARG A 29 -2.21 3.07 -7.60
C ARG A 29 -2.79 1.66 -7.49
N PRO A 30 -2.05 0.69 -6.94
CA PRO A 30 -2.61 -0.62 -6.66
C PRO A 30 -3.65 -0.53 -5.54
N GLU A 31 -4.76 -1.25 -5.71
CA GLU A 31 -5.72 -1.47 -4.63
C GLU A 31 -5.20 -2.59 -3.72
N LEU A 32 -4.98 -2.24 -2.45
CA LEU A 32 -4.53 -3.17 -1.41
C LEU A 32 -5.72 -3.65 -0.58
N ILE A 33 -5.79 -4.97 -0.37
CA ILE A 33 -6.80 -5.65 0.42
C ILE A 33 -6.12 -6.36 1.57
N LEU A 34 -6.78 -6.35 2.73
CA LEU A 34 -6.42 -7.19 3.85
C LEU A 34 -7.07 -8.58 3.72
N TYR A 35 -6.25 -9.63 3.76
CA TYR A 35 -6.73 -11.02 3.67
C TYR A 35 -7.50 -11.44 4.93
N GLU A 36 -6.93 -11.18 6.11
CA GLU A 36 -7.52 -11.51 7.42
C GLU A 36 -8.57 -10.46 7.88
N ARG A 37 -9.38 -9.94 6.95
CA ARG A 37 -10.41 -8.92 7.23
C ARG A 37 -11.54 -9.49 8.07
N LEU A 38 -12.02 -8.70 9.04
CA LEU A 38 -13.15 -9.08 9.91
C LEU A 38 -14.52 -8.94 9.22
N SER A 39 -14.61 -8.12 8.17
CA SER A 39 -15.87 -7.85 7.46
C SER A 39 -15.72 -8.00 5.94
N LYS A 40 -16.84 -8.14 5.22
CA LYS A 40 -16.85 -8.22 3.74
C LYS A 40 -16.38 -6.93 3.07
N HIS A 41 -16.41 -5.80 3.78
CA HIS A 41 -15.86 -4.54 3.31
C HIS A 41 -14.39 -4.45 3.74
N SER A 42 -13.51 -3.90 2.89
CA SER A 42 -12.12 -3.72 3.27
C SER A 42 -12.04 -2.71 4.41
N ASP A 43 -11.75 -3.17 5.63
CA ASP A 43 -11.53 -2.30 6.78
C ASP A 43 -10.18 -1.55 6.70
N VAL A 44 -9.51 -1.55 5.55
CA VAL A 44 -8.26 -0.80 5.34
C VAL A 44 -8.61 0.62 4.91
N SER A 45 -8.45 1.56 5.83
CA SER A 45 -8.59 2.99 5.56
C SER A 45 -7.20 3.58 5.37
N PHE A 46 -6.94 4.09 4.16
CA PHE A 46 -5.76 4.87 3.83
C PHE A 46 -6.13 6.36 3.83
N GLN A 47 -5.26 7.22 4.36
CA GLN A 47 -5.48 8.67 4.35
C GLN A 47 -5.09 9.27 2.99
N THR A 48 -5.90 9.07 1.95
CA THR A 48 -5.42 9.23 0.56
C THR A 48 -5.76 10.53 -0.12
N GLU A 49 -6.71 11.30 0.42
CA GLU A 49 -7.22 12.50 -0.24
C GLU A 49 -6.17 13.62 -0.35
N THR A 50 -5.17 13.62 0.52
CA THR A 50 -4.10 14.62 0.56
C THR A 50 -2.72 14.02 0.37
N ASP A 51 -2.62 12.73 0.01
CA ASP A 51 -1.34 12.05 -0.13
C ASP A 51 -0.60 12.59 -1.36
N ILE A 52 0.67 12.95 -1.15
CA ILE A 52 1.62 13.31 -2.20
C ILE A 52 2.56 12.13 -2.41
N VAL A 53 2.77 11.76 -3.66
CA VAL A 53 3.70 10.69 -4.05
C VAL A 53 4.90 11.27 -4.76
N LYS A 54 6.05 10.65 -4.51
CA LYS A 54 7.28 10.96 -5.20
C LYS A 54 7.43 10.06 -6.42
N VAL A 55 7.55 10.66 -7.60
CA VAL A 55 7.75 9.96 -8.87
C VAL A 55 9.13 10.30 -9.38
N ARG A 56 9.97 9.30 -9.67
CA ARG A 56 11.30 9.50 -10.25
C ARG A 56 11.26 9.42 -11.78
N ASN A 57 12.24 10.03 -12.43
CA ASN A 57 12.41 9.99 -13.89
C ASN A 57 12.42 8.57 -14.49
N THR A 58 12.85 7.58 -13.71
CA THR A 58 12.82 6.15 -14.07
C THR A 58 11.41 5.54 -14.09
N GLY A 59 10.35 6.30 -13.77
CA GLY A 59 8.99 5.80 -13.59
C GLY A 59 8.74 5.13 -12.22
N LYS A 60 9.72 5.15 -11.30
CA LYS A 60 9.55 4.60 -9.96
C LYS A 60 8.67 5.53 -9.12
N VAL A 61 7.57 4.98 -8.58
CA VAL A 61 6.65 5.70 -7.68
C VAL A 61 6.84 5.24 -6.24
N GLU A 62 7.02 6.23 -5.37
CA GLU A 62 7.22 6.09 -3.94
C GLU A 62 6.02 6.73 -3.20
N TRP A 63 5.14 5.88 -2.69
CA TRP A 63 3.98 6.26 -1.86
C TRP A 63 4.20 5.74 -0.43
N VAL A 64 4.24 6.67 0.52
CA VAL A 64 4.34 6.41 1.95
C VAL A 64 3.08 6.95 2.60
N THR A 65 2.33 6.10 3.29
CA THR A 65 1.04 6.47 3.90
C THR A 65 0.84 5.72 5.22
N ILE A 66 -0.14 6.17 5.99
CA ILE A 66 -0.59 5.51 7.21
C ILE A 66 -1.91 4.82 6.91
N ALA A 67 -1.99 3.52 7.23
CA ALA A 67 -3.21 2.73 7.10
C ALA A 67 -3.72 2.32 8.47
N SER A 68 -5.04 2.43 8.68
CA SER A 68 -5.74 1.86 9.83
C SER A 68 -6.55 0.66 9.38
N THR A 69 -6.45 -0.45 10.10
CA THR A 69 -7.16 -1.68 9.75
C THR A 69 -7.60 -2.50 10.95
N ARG A 70 -8.56 -3.40 10.73
CA ARG A 70 -9.07 -4.35 11.72
C ARG A 70 -8.99 -5.76 11.16
N THR A 71 -8.25 -6.61 11.85
CA THR A 71 -7.94 -7.98 11.44
C THR A 71 -8.54 -8.99 12.40
N PHE A 72 -8.81 -10.20 11.90
CA PHE A 72 -9.09 -11.35 12.73
C PHE A 72 -7.77 -11.97 13.21
N CYS A 73 -7.66 -12.26 14.51
CA CYS A 73 -6.54 -13.01 15.05
C CYS A 73 -7.02 -14.10 16.01
N SER A 74 -6.60 -15.34 15.75
CA SER A 74 -6.89 -16.47 16.62
C SER A 74 -5.89 -16.51 17.78
N ILE A 75 -6.38 -16.31 19.01
CA ILE A 75 -5.56 -16.36 20.22
C ILE A 75 -5.75 -17.67 20.99
N CYS A 76 -4.72 -18.08 21.73
CA CYS A 76 -4.76 -19.25 22.61
C CYS A 76 -4.50 -18.81 24.04
N VAL A 77 -5.51 -18.96 24.92
CA VAL A 77 -5.47 -18.48 26.31
C VAL A 77 -5.21 -19.65 27.24
N LYS A 78 -3.93 -20.00 27.46
CA LYS A 78 -3.54 -21.17 28.28
C LYS A 78 -2.75 -20.80 29.54
N ASN A 79 -1.96 -19.74 29.48
CA ASN A 79 -1.03 -19.26 30.51
C ASN A 79 -1.37 -17.85 30.99
N PHE A 80 -2.66 -17.49 30.97
CA PHE A 80 -3.12 -16.18 31.43
C PHE A 80 -2.59 -15.87 32.84
N PRO A 81 -2.07 -14.64 33.09
CA PRO A 81 -2.04 -13.45 32.22
C PRO A 81 -0.76 -13.30 31.39
N LYS A 82 0.12 -14.31 31.34
CA LYS A 82 1.45 -14.25 30.67
C LYS A 82 1.46 -14.95 29.31
N ASP A 83 0.33 -14.97 28.62
CA ASP A 83 0.23 -15.54 27.29
C ASP A 83 1.01 -14.72 26.26
N LYS A 84 1.45 -15.40 25.19
CA LYS A 84 2.01 -14.78 23.99
C LYS A 84 1.10 -15.12 22.82
N HIS A 85 0.79 -14.12 21.99
CA HIS A 85 -0.05 -14.28 20.81
C HIS A 85 0.71 -13.79 19.58
N THR A 86 0.57 -14.53 18.48
CA THR A 86 1.10 -14.18 17.17
C THR A 86 -0.09 -13.94 16.26
N CYS A 87 -0.15 -12.75 15.65
CA CYS A 87 -1.22 -12.35 14.74
C CYS A 87 -0.60 -11.97 13.40
N ASP A 88 -1.00 -12.69 12.36
CA ASP A 88 -0.54 -12.41 11.00
C ASP A 88 -1.45 -11.36 10.34
N VAL A 89 -0.83 -10.51 9.53
CA VAL A 89 -1.51 -9.44 8.79
C VAL A 89 -0.96 -9.43 7.38
N THR A 90 -1.79 -9.83 6.42
CA THR A 90 -1.39 -10.01 5.02
C THR A 90 -2.13 -9.02 4.12
N PHE A 91 -1.35 -8.18 3.43
CA PHE A 91 -1.85 -7.30 2.38
C PHE A 91 -1.61 -7.92 1.00
N THR A 92 -2.65 -7.95 0.19
CA THR A 92 -2.61 -8.44 -1.20
C THR A 92 -3.26 -7.44 -2.16
N THR A 93 -3.15 -7.65 -3.46
CA THR A 93 -3.87 -6.85 -4.47
C THR A 93 -5.16 -7.54 -4.89
N TRP A 94 -6.18 -6.77 -5.28
CA TRP A 94 -7.49 -7.32 -5.71
C TRP A 94 -7.38 -8.37 -6.83
N LEU A 95 -6.49 -8.13 -7.79
CA LEU A 95 -6.33 -9.00 -8.96
C LEU A 95 -5.64 -10.34 -8.63
N HIS A 96 -5.08 -10.48 -7.42
CA HIS A 96 -4.37 -11.67 -6.99
C HIS A 96 -5.25 -12.59 -6.12
N GLN A 97 -6.55 -12.71 -6.44
CA GLN A 97 -7.38 -13.80 -5.94
C GLN A 97 -7.29 -14.97 -6.93
N ASP A 98 -6.40 -15.91 -6.64
CA ASP A 98 -6.32 -17.29 -7.12
C ASP A 98 -6.48 -17.52 -8.64
N ASN A 99 -5.40 -17.29 -9.39
CA ASN A 99 -5.10 -18.02 -10.63
C ASN A 99 -3.59 -18.08 -10.95
N GLU A 100 -2.73 -18.14 -9.92
CA GLU A 100 -1.36 -18.70 -10.00
C GLU A 100 -1.03 -19.44 -8.70
#